data_AF-A0A076L933-F1
#
_entry.id   AF-A0A076L933-F1
#
_cell.length_a   1.000
_cell.length_b   1.000
_cell.length_c   1.000
_cell.angle_alpha   90.00
_cell.angle_beta   90.00
_cell.angle_gamma   90.00
#
_symmetry.space_group_name_H-M   'P 1'
#
loop_
_entity.id
_entity.type
_entity.pdbx_description
1 polymer ?
#
loop_
_entity_poly.entity_id
_entity_poly.type
_entity_poly.pdbx_seq_one_letter_code
_entity_poly.pdbx_strand_id
1 'polypeptide(L)'
;GQLVEAAADIRGGAVTPADVSRVTSTGMRHATGEGRTVLHALPVGYTLDGVKGIRDPRGMVAHQFGVDMNVVTCEATVARNLMLAVERCHINVEAMAASPYVAGLSVLTDDEADLGAAVVEMGAGTTTIAVYSGGRFVHAAGFAVGGQHITMDLARGLSATIADAERIKTLYGTVITGGSDSRELMSVPTAGDEQDLPQIVSRATIANIVKHRAEEVFEMVRDKLKDSPFASEPNGRVVLSGGAS
;
A
#
# COMPACT_ATOMS: atom_id res chain seq x y z
N GLY A 1 -0.60 8.74 -2.36
CA GLY A 1 0.45 9.75 -2.22
C GLY A 1 0.38 10.64 -3.42
N GLN A 2 0.63 11.93 -3.26
CA GLN A 2 0.71 12.86 -4.36
C GLN A 2 2.12 13.44 -4.42
N LEU A 3 2.63 13.63 -5.63
CA LEU A 3 3.89 14.33 -5.84
C LEU A 3 3.62 15.83 -5.75
N VAL A 4 4.40 16.54 -4.93
CA VAL A 4 4.30 17.99 -4.74
C VAL A 4 5.67 18.61 -4.95
N GLU A 5 5.70 19.66 -5.77
CA GLU A 5 6.89 20.48 -5.99
C GLU A 5 6.79 21.77 -5.14
N ALA A 6 7.71 21.89 -4.19
CA ALA A 6 8.10 23.06 -3.40
C ALA A 6 9.21 23.89 -4.05
N ALA A 7 9.12 25.22 -4.16
CA ALA A 7 10.29 26.05 -4.45
C ALA A 7 10.28 27.37 -3.68
N ALA A 8 11.47 27.87 -3.33
CA ALA A 8 11.66 29.17 -2.71
C ALA A 8 13.00 29.80 -3.11
N ASP A 9 13.01 31.12 -3.20
CA ASP A 9 14.26 31.87 -3.32
C ASP A 9 15.03 31.82 -2.01
N ILE A 10 16.34 31.61 -2.12
CA ILE A 10 17.28 31.72 -1.01
C ILE A 10 18.10 32.99 -1.20
N ARG A 11 18.41 33.67 -0.09
CA ARG A 11 19.19 34.90 -0.10
C ARG A 11 20.65 34.56 -0.43
N GLY A 12 20.94 34.29 -1.70
CA GLY A 12 22.25 34.02 -2.30
C GLY A 12 23.28 33.43 -1.35
N GLY A 13 23.46 32.11 -1.38
CA GLY A 13 24.40 31.44 -0.49
C GLY A 13 24.20 29.93 -0.48
N ALA A 14 24.92 29.26 0.43
CA ALA A 14 24.79 27.83 0.62
C ALA A 14 23.44 27.47 1.26
N VAL A 15 22.77 26.45 0.72
CA VAL A 15 21.52 25.92 1.29
C VAL A 15 21.76 25.46 2.73
N THR A 16 20.94 25.97 3.65
CA THR A 16 21.00 25.63 5.07
C THR A 16 19.94 24.60 5.46
N PRO A 17 20.09 23.91 6.62
CA PRO A 17 19.02 23.07 7.16
C PRO A 17 17.69 23.83 7.37
N ALA A 18 17.76 25.13 7.67
CA ALA A 18 16.58 25.97 7.82
C ALA A 18 15.86 26.18 6.47
N ASP A 19 16.60 26.30 5.36
CA ASP A 19 16.03 26.38 4.01
C ASP A 19 15.32 25.08 3.64
N VAL A 20 15.93 23.93 3.95
CA VAL A 20 15.30 22.60 3.76
C VAL A 20 14.00 22.52 4.54
N SER A 21 14.01 22.83 5.83
CA SER A 21 12.80 22.81 6.66
C SER A 21 11.71 23.76 6.13
N ARG A 22 12.11 24.95 5.65
CA ARG A 22 11.20 25.95 5.10
C ARG A 22 10.53 25.48 3.82
N VAL A 23 11.31 25.02 2.83
CA VAL A 23 10.76 24.57 1.54
C VAL A 23 9.91 23.31 1.72
N THR A 24 10.31 22.40 2.62
CA THR A 24 9.53 21.21 2.95
C THR A 24 8.18 21.59 3.58
N SER A 25 8.18 22.54 4.52
CA SER A 25 6.95 23.03 5.15
C SER A 25 6.01 23.70 4.13
N THR A 26 6.55 24.43 3.16
CA THR A 26 5.77 25.01 2.06
C THR A 26 5.09 23.91 1.23
N GLY A 27 5.84 22.88 0.83
CA GLY A 27 5.30 21.72 0.11
C GLY A 27 4.19 21.00 0.89
N MET A 28 4.37 20.77 2.18
CA MET A 28 3.34 20.18 3.05
C MET A 28 2.04 20.99 3.07
N ARG A 29 2.12 22.32 3.16
CA ARG A 29 0.93 23.18 3.17
C ARG A 29 0.19 23.14 1.84
N HIS A 30 0.90 23.19 0.71
CA HIS A 30 0.29 23.06 -0.61
C HIS A 30 -0.40 21.70 -0.79
N ALA A 31 0.16 20.66 -0.17
CA ALA A 31 -0.37 19.31 -0.27
C ALA A 31 -1.63 19.07 0.59
N THR A 32 -1.85 19.88 1.62
CA THR A 32 -2.91 19.66 2.61
C THR A 32 -4.21 20.28 2.12
N GLY A 33 -5.09 19.45 1.57
CA GLY A 33 -6.46 19.85 1.24
C GLY A 33 -7.35 20.05 2.47
N GLU A 34 -8.49 20.70 2.28
CA GLU A 34 -9.49 20.90 3.33
C GLU A 34 -9.96 19.55 3.91
N GLY A 35 -10.05 19.45 5.24
CA GLY A 35 -10.46 18.23 5.94
C GLY A 35 -9.43 17.08 5.94
N ARG A 36 -8.22 17.30 5.41
CA ARG A 36 -7.14 16.29 5.37
C ARG A 36 -6.01 16.65 6.34
N THR A 37 -5.30 15.63 6.79
CA THR A 37 -4.06 15.77 7.55
C THR A 37 -2.92 15.02 6.86
N VAL A 38 -1.69 15.49 7.04
CA VAL A 38 -0.49 14.86 6.48
C VAL A 38 -0.01 13.76 7.44
N LEU A 39 0.21 12.56 6.90
CA LEU A 39 0.86 11.45 7.60
C LEU A 39 2.36 11.44 7.32
N HIS A 40 2.75 11.61 6.05
CA HIS A 40 4.15 11.66 5.63
C HIS A 40 4.35 12.73 4.56
N ALA A 41 5.48 13.42 4.63
CA ALA A 41 5.97 14.33 3.59
C ALA A 41 7.45 14.05 3.37
N LEU A 42 7.74 13.18 2.40
CA LEU A 42 9.06 12.59 2.21
C LEU A 42 9.68 13.19 0.94
N PRO A 43 10.83 13.89 1.05
CA PRO A 43 11.55 14.38 -0.13
C PRO A 43 11.97 13.24 -1.04
N VAL A 44 11.59 13.31 -2.32
CA VAL A 44 12.03 12.38 -3.37
C VAL A 44 13.26 12.90 -4.11
N GLY A 45 13.42 14.23 -4.16
CA GLY A 45 14.60 14.87 -4.77
C GLY A 45 14.62 16.36 -4.49
N TYR A 46 15.76 16.99 -4.78
CA TYR A 46 15.93 18.43 -4.68
C TYR A 46 16.32 19.02 -6.04
N THR A 47 16.01 20.30 -6.20
CA THR A 47 16.32 21.10 -7.39
C THR A 47 17.07 22.36 -6.97
N LEU A 48 18.18 22.66 -7.64
CA LEU A 48 18.97 23.90 -7.42
C LEU A 48 19.11 24.63 -8.75
N ASP A 49 18.61 25.87 -8.84
CA ASP A 49 18.67 26.70 -10.06
C ASP A 49 18.23 25.95 -11.33
N GLY A 50 17.20 25.10 -11.21
CA GLY A 50 16.65 24.27 -12.30
C GLY A 50 17.34 22.91 -12.50
N VAL A 51 18.47 22.65 -11.84
CA VAL A 51 19.15 21.35 -11.87
C VAL A 51 18.46 20.38 -10.92
N LYS A 52 17.71 19.42 -11.49
CA LYS A 52 17.00 18.36 -10.76
C LYS A 52 17.92 17.21 -10.34
N GLY A 53 17.46 16.36 -9.42
CA GLY A 53 18.12 15.10 -9.04
C GLY A 53 19.17 15.25 -7.93
N ILE A 54 19.21 16.40 -7.24
CA ILE A 54 20.11 16.61 -6.12
C ILE A 54 19.65 15.75 -4.92
N ARG A 55 20.54 14.92 -4.38
CA ARG A 55 20.23 14.03 -3.25
C ARG A 55 20.27 14.75 -1.90
N ASP A 56 21.30 15.56 -1.70
CA ASP A 56 21.51 16.40 -0.52
C ASP A 56 21.96 17.80 -0.97
N PRO A 57 21.11 18.84 -0.78
CA PRO A 57 21.41 20.19 -1.27
C PRO A 57 22.26 20.99 -0.27
N ARG A 58 22.45 20.50 0.96
CA ARG A 58 23.07 21.29 2.04
C ARG A 58 24.51 21.67 1.68
N GLY A 59 24.85 22.94 1.87
CA GLY A 59 26.18 23.45 1.53
C GLY A 59 26.34 23.85 0.06
N MET A 60 25.43 23.47 -0.83
CA MET A 60 25.46 23.87 -2.23
C MET A 60 24.92 25.30 -2.39
N VAL A 61 25.55 26.09 -3.25
CA VAL A 61 25.12 27.46 -3.53
C VAL A 61 24.06 27.45 -4.60
N ALA A 62 22.96 28.17 -4.36
CA ALA A 62 21.92 28.40 -5.36
C ALA A 62 21.24 29.75 -5.14
N HIS A 63 20.47 30.19 -6.13
CA HIS A 63 19.53 31.32 -6.00
C HIS A 63 18.12 30.83 -5.71
N GLN A 64 17.71 29.76 -6.39
CA GLN A 64 16.42 29.10 -6.23
C GLN A 64 16.63 27.66 -5.74
N PHE A 65 15.92 27.30 -4.68
CA PHE A 65 15.97 25.98 -4.08
C PHE A 65 14.58 25.34 -4.09
N GLY A 66 14.49 24.13 -4.65
CA GLY A 66 13.27 23.36 -4.76
C GLY A 66 13.38 21.97 -4.15
N VAL A 67 12.22 21.40 -3.82
CA VAL A 67 12.04 20.04 -3.33
C VAL A 67 10.88 19.38 -4.07
N ASP A 68 11.11 18.17 -4.55
CA ASP A 68 10.07 17.27 -5.00
C ASP A 68 9.79 16.32 -3.84
N MET A 69 8.53 16.14 -3.46
CA MET A 69 8.16 15.28 -2.32
C MET A 69 6.92 14.45 -2.58
N ASN A 70 6.94 13.23 -2.06
CA ASN A 70 5.75 12.40 -1.97
C ASN A 70 5.04 12.74 -0.65
N VAL A 71 3.83 13.29 -0.75
CA VAL A 71 3.00 13.60 0.40
C VAL A 71 1.85 12.61 0.50
N VAL A 72 1.76 11.94 1.64
CA VAL A 72 0.66 11.05 1.99
C VAL A 72 -0.22 11.74 3.01
N THR A 73 -1.48 11.88 2.65
CA THR A 73 -2.52 12.48 3.49
C THR A 73 -3.62 11.47 3.75
N CYS A 74 -4.39 11.68 4.81
CA CYS A 74 -5.64 10.97 5.08
C CYS A 74 -6.71 11.95 5.54
N GLU A 75 -7.95 11.49 5.65
CA GLU A 75 -9.01 12.27 6.26
C GLU A 75 -8.69 12.53 7.74
N ALA A 76 -8.80 13.79 8.16
CA ALA A 76 -8.45 14.19 9.53
C ALA A 76 -9.37 13.50 10.56
N THR A 77 -10.66 13.36 10.24
CA THR A 77 -11.64 12.70 11.11
C THR A 77 -11.33 11.21 11.28
N VAL A 78 -10.94 10.51 10.22
CA VAL A 78 -10.57 9.08 10.28
C VAL A 78 -9.34 8.89 11.16
N ALA A 79 -8.29 9.68 10.94
CA ALA A 79 -7.09 9.65 11.79
C ALA A 79 -7.43 9.92 13.25
N ARG A 80 -8.24 10.94 13.53
CA ARG A 80 -8.65 11.29 14.89
C ARG A 80 -9.42 10.18 15.58
N ASN A 81 -10.35 9.53 14.88
CA ASN A 81 -11.13 8.43 15.45
C ASN A 81 -10.24 7.22 15.79
N LEU A 82 -9.25 6.91 14.96
CA LEU A 82 -8.27 5.85 15.25
C LEU A 82 -7.40 6.19 16.46
N MET A 83 -6.86 7.42 16.53
CA MET A 83 -6.07 7.85 17.69
C MET A 83 -6.89 7.75 18.99
N LEU A 84 -8.12 8.28 18.98
CA LEU A 84 -9.00 8.22 20.14
C LEU A 84 -9.33 6.79 20.57
N ALA A 85 -9.46 5.85 19.62
CA ALA A 85 -9.70 4.45 19.95
C ALA A 85 -8.53 3.83 20.73
N VAL A 86 -7.29 4.16 20.37
CA VAL A 86 -6.08 3.72 21.08
C VAL A 86 -5.92 4.43 22.41
N GLU A 87 -6.13 5.76 22.44
CA GLU A 87 -5.97 6.58 23.65
C GLU A 87 -6.95 6.22 24.77
N ARG A 88 -8.13 5.69 24.42
CA ARG A 88 -9.09 5.11 25.38
C ARG A 88 -8.55 3.91 26.14
N CYS A 89 -7.49 3.27 25.66
CA CYS A 89 -6.77 2.22 26.36
C CYS A 89 -5.67 2.78 27.30
N HIS A 90 -5.65 4.09 27.57
CA HIS A 90 -4.66 4.78 28.41
C HIS A 90 -3.22 4.72 27.86
N ILE A 91 -3.07 4.75 26.53
CA ILE A 91 -1.78 4.79 25.83
C ILE A 91 -1.75 6.01 24.91
N ASN A 92 -0.66 6.76 24.90
CA ASN A 92 -0.53 7.93 24.03
C ASN A 92 -0.07 7.52 22.64
N VAL A 93 -0.70 8.09 21.60
CA VAL A 93 -0.26 7.90 20.21
C VAL A 93 0.77 8.99 19.88
N GLU A 94 2.04 8.59 19.74
CA GLU A 94 3.12 9.52 19.35
C GLU A 94 2.99 9.98 17.89
N ALA A 95 2.71 9.03 16.99
CA ALA A 95 2.59 9.31 15.57
C ALA A 95 1.70 8.28 14.87
N MET A 96 1.13 8.68 13.74
CA MET A 96 0.49 7.79 12.78
C MET A 96 1.37 7.64 11.54
N ALA A 97 1.40 6.44 10.97
CA ALA A 97 2.11 6.15 9.74
C ALA A 97 1.18 5.52 8.69
N ALA A 98 1.47 5.76 7.43
CA ALA A 98 0.76 5.12 6.33
C ALA A 98 1.20 3.66 6.18
N SER A 99 0.25 2.72 6.19
CA SER A 99 0.51 1.29 5.97
C SER A 99 1.48 0.99 4.81
N PRO A 100 1.29 1.51 3.57
CA PRO A 100 2.21 1.21 2.47
C PRO A 100 3.65 1.67 2.72
N TYR A 101 3.85 2.75 3.48
CA TYR A 101 5.20 3.21 3.84
C TYR A 101 5.87 2.25 4.83
N VAL A 102 5.15 1.83 5.86
CA VAL A 102 5.68 0.91 6.89
C VAL A 102 5.90 -0.49 6.30
N ALA A 103 5.01 -0.95 5.41
CA ALA A 103 5.14 -2.22 4.72
C ALA A 103 6.42 -2.26 3.86
N GLY A 104 6.74 -1.18 3.15
CA GLY A 104 7.99 -1.12 2.38
C GLY A 104 9.23 -1.15 3.27
N LEU A 105 9.23 -0.43 4.39
CA LEU A 105 10.33 -0.46 5.35
C LEU A 105 10.53 -1.83 6.02
N SER A 106 9.48 -2.67 6.10
CA SER A 106 9.57 -3.96 6.79
C SER A 106 10.00 -5.12 5.90
N VAL A 107 9.78 -5.03 4.58
CA VAL A 107 10.03 -6.15 3.65
C VAL A 107 11.13 -5.90 2.63
N LEU A 108 11.47 -4.64 2.33
CA LEU A 108 12.50 -4.33 1.35
C LEU A 108 13.87 -4.32 2.00
N THR A 109 14.84 -4.87 1.26
CA THR A 109 16.26 -4.58 1.48
C THR A 109 16.61 -3.19 0.94
N ASP A 110 17.72 -2.61 1.43
CA ASP A 110 18.24 -1.33 0.93
C ASP A 110 18.50 -1.40 -0.59
N ASP A 111 19.06 -2.51 -1.07
CA ASP A 111 19.33 -2.73 -2.50
C ASP A 111 18.04 -2.77 -3.35
N GLU A 112 16.97 -3.38 -2.85
CA GLU A 112 15.67 -3.38 -3.57
C GLU A 112 15.03 -2.00 -3.60
N ALA A 113 15.11 -1.25 -2.48
CA ALA A 113 14.62 0.12 -2.43
C ALA A 113 15.44 1.07 -3.32
N ASP A 114 16.76 0.87 -3.41
CA ASP A 114 17.67 1.65 -4.25
C ASP A 114 17.49 1.35 -5.74
N LEU A 115 17.43 0.07 -6.12
CA LEU A 115 17.19 -0.35 -7.51
C LEU A 115 15.78 -0.02 -8.01
N GLY A 116 14.82 0.07 -7.08
CA GLY A 116 13.43 0.30 -7.36
C GLY A 116 12.59 -0.97 -7.24
N ALA A 117 11.49 -0.86 -6.48
CA ALA A 117 10.58 -1.97 -6.20
C ALA A 117 9.17 -1.45 -5.92
N ALA A 118 8.16 -2.26 -6.26
CA ALA A 118 6.80 -2.08 -5.77
C ALA A 118 6.52 -3.06 -4.63
N VAL A 119 5.88 -2.59 -3.57
CA VAL A 119 5.37 -3.44 -2.48
C VAL A 119 3.86 -3.42 -2.55
N VAL A 120 3.26 -4.61 -2.61
CA VAL A 120 1.81 -4.81 -2.64
C VAL A 120 1.42 -5.47 -1.33
N GLU A 121 0.78 -4.69 -0.45
CA GLU A 121 0.32 -5.16 0.85
C GLU A 121 -1.16 -5.55 0.74
N MET A 122 -1.44 -6.86 0.78
CA MET A 122 -2.78 -7.43 0.69
C MET A 122 -3.33 -7.71 2.10
N GLY A 123 -4.10 -6.75 2.62
CA GLY A 123 -4.83 -6.88 3.88
C GLY A 123 -6.19 -7.58 3.72
N ALA A 124 -7.00 -7.57 4.78
CA ALA A 124 -8.34 -8.16 4.74
C ALA A 124 -9.31 -7.33 3.88
N GLY A 125 -9.46 -6.04 4.18
CA GLY A 125 -10.40 -5.16 3.47
C GLY A 125 -9.77 -4.33 2.35
N THR A 126 -8.44 -4.22 2.30
CA THR A 126 -7.73 -3.28 1.43
C THR A 126 -6.45 -3.88 0.89
N THR A 127 -6.07 -3.47 -0.31
CA THR A 127 -4.76 -3.70 -0.88
C THR A 127 -4.09 -2.34 -1.07
N THR A 128 -2.88 -2.18 -0.56
CA THR A 128 -2.09 -0.95 -0.74
C THR A 128 -0.83 -1.23 -1.54
N ILE A 129 -0.34 -0.18 -2.19
CA ILE A 129 0.81 -0.23 -3.08
C ILE A 129 1.77 0.86 -2.64
N ALA A 130 3.03 0.52 -2.47
CA ALA A 130 4.14 1.44 -2.29
C ALA A 130 5.12 1.28 -3.45
N VAL A 131 5.67 2.39 -3.94
CA VAL A 131 6.79 2.34 -4.91
C VAL A 131 7.99 3.01 -4.29
N TYR A 132 9.12 2.31 -4.35
CA TYR A 132 10.43 2.81 -3.95
C TYR A 132 11.31 2.96 -5.18
N SER A 133 12.16 3.98 -5.18
CA SER A 133 13.21 4.20 -6.17
C SER A 133 14.31 5.08 -5.57
N GLY A 134 15.57 4.73 -5.82
CA GLY A 134 16.73 5.43 -5.26
C GLY A 134 16.71 5.52 -3.74
N GLY A 135 16.16 4.50 -3.08
CA GLY A 135 16.08 4.39 -1.62
C GLY A 135 14.96 5.22 -0.99
N ARG A 136 14.04 5.74 -1.80
CA ARG A 136 12.99 6.67 -1.37
C ARG A 136 11.61 6.14 -1.67
N PHE A 137 10.67 6.39 -0.77
CA PHE A 137 9.24 6.10 -0.97
C PHE A 137 8.61 7.17 -1.89
N VAL A 138 8.55 6.87 -3.19
CA VAL A 138 8.17 7.83 -4.24
C VAL A 138 6.67 7.85 -4.55
N HIS A 139 5.97 6.76 -4.28
CA HIS A 139 4.52 6.67 -4.56
C HIS A 139 3.78 5.79 -3.55
N ALA A 140 2.49 6.11 -3.39
CA ALA A 140 1.57 5.28 -2.61
C ALA A 140 0.18 5.28 -3.26
N ALA A 141 -0.43 4.11 -3.39
CA ALA A 141 -1.80 3.95 -3.86
C ALA A 141 -2.49 2.81 -3.11
N GLY A 142 -3.78 2.61 -3.37
CA GLY A 142 -4.53 1.49 -2.81
C GLY A 142 -5.98 1.49 -3.25
N PHE A 143 -6.68 0.42 -2.90
CA PHE A 143 -8.10 0.22 -3.16
C PHE A 143 -8.74 -0.70 -2.11
N ALA A 144 -10.06 -0.61 -1.97
CA ALA A 144 -10.84 -1.32 -0.95
C ALA A 144 -11.22 -2.75 -1.39
N VAL A 145 -10.23 -3.54 -1.82
CA VAL A 145 -10.37 -4.98 -2.09
C VAL A 145 -9.18 -5.69 -1.44
N GLY A 146 -9.43 -6.81 -0.78
CA GLY A 146 -8.44 -7.58 -0.03
C GLY A 146 -8.92 -9.01 0.27
N GLY A 147 -8.23 -9.72 1.15
CA GLY A 147 -8.47 -11.14 1.44
C GLY A 147 -9.89 -11.48 1.94
N GLN A 148 -10.63 -10.54 2.53
CA GLN A 148 -12.02 -10.74 2.91
C GLN A 148 -12.92 -10.92 1.68
N HIS A 149 -12.58 -10.32 0.55
CA HIS A 149 -13.36 -10.48 -0.69
C HIS A 149 -13.22 -11.91 -1.23
N ILE A 150 -12.04 -12.52 -1.09
CA ILE A 150 -11.84 -13.96 -1.38
C ILE A 150 -12.75 -14.80 -0.48
N THR A 151 -12.81 -14.48 0.81
CA THR A 151 -13.69 -15.16 1.77
C THR A 151 -15.16 -15.04 1.39
N MET A 152 -15.62 -13.86 1.01
CA MET A 152 -17.01 -13.63 0.58
C MET A 152 -17.35 -14.39 -0.70
N ASP A 153 -16.42 -14.49 -1.64
CA ASP A 153 -16.62 -15.25 -2.88
C ASP A 153 -16.69 -16.75 -2.61
N LEU A 154 -15.84 -17.26 -1.71
CA LEU A 154 -15.92 -18.65 -1.25
C LEU A 154 -17.22 -18.95 -0.52
N ALA A 155 -17.65 -18.07 0.38
CA ALA A 155 -18.91 -18.23 1.10
C ALA A 155 -20.10 -18.31 0.13
N ARG A 156 -20.11 -17.48 -0.92
CA ARG A 156 -21.16 -17.49 -1.95
C ARG A 156 -21.05 -18.69 -2.88
N GLY A 157 -19.85 -18.97 -3.40
CA GLY A 157 -19.62 -20.03 -4.38
C GLY A 157 -19.79 -21.43 -3.81
N LEU A 158 -19.60 -21.57 -2.50
CA LEU A 158 -19.77 -22.80 -1.75
C LEU A 158 -21.04 -22.78 -0.90
N SER A 159 -21.88 -21.74 -0.91
CA SER A 159 -23.02 -21.65 0.03
C SER A 159 -22.62 -21.97 1.48
N ALA A 160 -21.46 -21.49 1.94
CA ALA A 160 -20.89 -21.76 3.26
C ALA A 160 -21.00 -20.51 4.16
N THR A 161 -20.90 -20.69 5.48
CA THR A 161 -20.85 -19.53 6.38
C THR A 161 -19.57 -18.73 6.15
N ILE A 162 -19.54 -17.44 6.52
CA ILE A 162 -18.32 -16.62 6.39
C ILE A 162 -17.15 -17.22 7.20
N ALA A 163 -17.45 -17.80 8.37
CA ALA A 163 -16.45 -18.42 9.22
C ALA A 163 -15.87 -19.70 8.57
N ASP A 164 -16.72 -20.54 8.00
CA ASP A 164 -16.28 -21.74 7.28
C ASP A 164 -15.52 -21.39 6.02
N ALA A 165 -15.97 -20.37 5.27
CA ALA A 165 -15.28 -19.88 4.09
C ALA A 165 -13.88 -19.32 4.40
N GLU A 166 -13.73 -18.59 5.52
CA GLU A 166 -12.41 -18.12 5.97
C GLU A 166 -11.51 -19.31 6.30
N ARG A 167 -12.04 -20.29 7.05
CA ARG A 167 -11.30 -21.51 7.40
C ARG A 167 -10.90 -22.30 6.16
N ILE A 168 -11.77 -22.40 5.17
CA ILE A 168 -11.50 -23.05 3.88
C ILE A 168 -10.42 -22.29 3.11
N LYS A 169 -10.50 -20.96 3.05
CA LYS A 169 -9.49 -20.12 2.40
C LYS A 169 -8.12 -20.35 3.04
N THR A 170 -8.03 -20.34 4.38
CA THR A 170 -6.76 -20.51 5.10
C THR A 170 -6.18 -21.92 4.97
N LEU A 171 -7.01 -22.96 4.93
CA LEU A 171 -6.54 -24.35 4.88
C LEU A 171 -6.30 -24.88 3.46
N TYR A 172 -7.12 -24.44 2.50
CA TYR A 172 -7.18 -25.05 1.16
C TYR A 172 -7.08 -24.03 0.02
N GLY A 173 -7.04 -22.73 0.31
CA GLY A 173 -6.89 -21.69 -0.69
C GLY A 173 -5.58 -21.82 -1.45
N THR A 174 -5.66 -21.77 -2.79
CA THR A 174 -4.49 -21.77 -3.67
C THR A 174 -4.84 -21.04 -4.97
N VAL A 175 -3.84 -20.36 -5.55
CA VAL A 175 -3.91 -19.77 -6.89
C VAL A 175 -3.19 -20.62 -7.95
N ILE A 176 -2.47 -21.66 -7.52
CA ILE A 176 -1.78 -22.62 -8.38
C ILE A 176 -2.59 -23.92 -8.36
N THR A 177 -3.06 -24.34 -9.53
CA THR A 177 -3.84 -25.57 -9.71
C THR A 177 -3.02 -26.64 -10.41
N GLY A 178 -3.11 -27.87 -9.93
CA GLY A 178 -2.53 -29.08 -10.53
C GLY A 178 -3.58 -30.02 -11.11
N GLY A 179 -3.15 -30.98 -11.94
CA GLY A 179 -4.06 -31.93 -12.59
C GLY A 179 -4.83 -32.84 -11.63
N SER A 180 -4.29 -33.08 -10.42
CA SER A 180 -4.90 -33.92 -9.38
C SER A 180 -6.03 -33.24 -8.60
N ASP A 181 -6.10 -31.90 -8.61
CA ASP A 181 -6.99 -31.13 -7.72
C ASP A 181 -8.48 -31.34 -8.01
N SER A 182 -8.81 -31.75 -9.25
CA SER A 182 -10.17 -32.10 -9.65
C SER A 182 -10.68 -33.39 -9.00
N ARG A 183 -9.76 -34.26 -8.55
CA ARG A 183 -10.06 -35.55 -7.92
C ARG A 183 -10.01 -35.50 -6.40
N GLU A 184 -9.41 -34.45 -5.84
CA GLU A 184 -9.38 -34.20 -4.41
C GLU A 184 -10.72 -33.60 -3.98
N LEU A 185 -11.54 -34.41 -3.31
CA LEU A 185 -12.87 -34.02 -2.84
C LEU A 185 -12.83 -33.65 -1.36
N MET A 186 -13.51 -32.58 -1.00
CA MET A 186 -13.62 -32.07 0.35
C MET A 186 -15.08 -31.91 0.75
N SER A 187 -15.37 -32.24 2.00
CA SER A 187 -16.66 -31.99 2.60
C SER A 187 -16.67 -30.57 3.17
N VAL A 188 -17.63 -29.75 2.73
CA VAL A 188 -17.81 -28.37 3.19
C VAL A 188 -19.18 -28.25 3.86
N PRO A 189 -19.26 -27.66 5.07
CA PRO A 189 -20.54 -27.36 5.70
C PRO A 189 -21.38 -26.43 4.83
N THR A 190 -22.67 -26.71 4.73
CA THR A 190 -23.63 -25.85 4.03
C THR A 190 -24.15 -24.79 5.01
N ALA A 191 -24.28 -23.55 4.57
CA ALA A 191 -24.94 -22.49 5.33
C ALA A 191 -26.44 -22.77 5.36
N GLY A 192 -26.97 -23.13 6.53
CA GLY A 192 -28.36 -23.57 6.69
C GLY A 192 -28.60 -24.16 8.08
N ASP A 193 -29.62 -25.01 8.20
CA ASP A 193 -29.86 -25.77 9.43
C ASP A 193 -28.75 -26.82 9.61
N GLU A 194 -28.39 -27.15 10.86
CA GLU A 194 -27.40 -28.22 11.18
C GLU A 194 -27.77 -29.59 10.58
N GLN A 195 -29.01 -29.74 10.09
CA GLN A 195 -29.50 -30.96 9.43
C GLN A 195 -29.16 -31.03 7.94
N ASP A 196 -28.72 -29.93 7.33
CA ASP A 196 -28.32 -29.92 5.93
C ASP A 196 -27.05 -30.74 5.73
N LEU A 197 -27.09 -31.62 4.72
CA LEU A 197 -25.96 -32.48 4.40
C LEU A 197 -24.76 -31.62 3.96
N PRO A 198 -23.54 -31.93 4.43
CA PRO A 198 -22.34 -31.30 3.91
C PRO A 198 -22.24 -31.53 2.40
N GLN A 199 -21.99 -30.46 1.67
CA GLN A 199 -21.71 -30.56 0.24
C GLN A 199 -20.30 -31.12 0.01
N ILE A 200 -20.13 -31.83 -1.11
CA ILE A 200 -18.82 -32.33 -1.54
C ILE A 200 -18.35 -31.47 -2.71
N VAL A 201 -17.22 -30.82 -2.54
CA VAL A 201 -16.62 -29.94 -3.55
C VAL A 201 -15.20 -30.37 -3.87
N SER A 202 -14.78 -30.19 -5.12
CA SER A 202 -13.39 -30.46 -5.49
C SER A 202 -12.48 -29.32 -5.03
N ARG A 203 -11.20 -29.63 -4.76
CA ARG A 203 -10.19 -28.60 -4.50
C ARG A 203 -10.02 -27.63 -5.68
N ALA A 204 -10.17 -28.14 -6.90
CA ALA A 204 -10.18 -27.29 -8.10
C ALA A 204 -11.28 -26.22 -8.07
N THR A 205 -12.47 -26.53 -7.53
CA THR A 205 -13.57 -25.56 -7.39
C THR A 205 -13.16 -24.40 -6.48
N ILE A 206 -12.55 -24.71 -5.32
CA ILE A 206 -12.09 -23.71 -4.35
C ILE A 206 -10.98 -22.86 -4.96
N ALA A 207 -10.00 -23.52 -5.58
CA ALA A 207 -8.86 -22.85 -6.21
C ALA A 207 -9.30 -21.89 -7.33
N ASN A 208 -10.30 -22.26 -8.14
CA ASN A 208 -10.82 -21.37 -9.18
C ASN A 208 -11.46 -20.10 -8.61
N ILE A 209 -12.22 -20.21 -7.51
CA ILE A 209 -12.81 -19.03 -6.85
C ILE A 209 -11.71 -18.11 -6.32
N VAL A 210 -10.72 -18.66 -5.62
CA VAL A 210 -9.59 -17.89 -5.06
C VAL A 210 -8.78 -17.24 -6.17
N LYS A 211 -8.47 -17.99 -7.22
CA LYS A 211 -7.69 -17.52 -8.37
C LYS A 211 -8.36 -16.35 -9.07
N HIS A 212 -9.66 -16.43 -9.38
CA HIS A 212 -10.35 -15.32 -10.06
C HIS A 212 -10.32 -14.02 -9.24
N ARG A 213 -10.54 -14.10 -7.92
CA ARG A 213 -10.44 -12.91 -7.07
C ARG A 213 -9.00 -12.38 -6.98
N ALA A 214 -8.00 -13.26 -6.93
CA ALA A 214 -6.60 -12.86 -6.93
C ALA A 214 -6.21 -12.19 -8.25
N GLU A 215 -6.65 -12.73 -9.39
CA GLU A 215 -6.46 -12.13 -10.73
C GLU A 215 -7.05 -10.72 -10.77
N GLU A 216 -8.30 -10.53 -10.32
CA GLU A 216 -8.94 -9.21 -10.24
C GLU A 216 -8.13 -8.23 -9.37
N VAL A 217 -7.65 -8.66 -8.20
CA VAL A 217 -6.81 -7.82 -7.34
C VAL A 217 -5.51 -7.42 -8.06
N PHE A 218 -4.84 -8.34 -8.73
CA PHE A 218 -3.59 -8.03 -9.44
C PHE A 218 -3.81 -7.18 -10.70
N GLU A 219 -4.97 -7.29 -11.36
CA GLU A 219 -5.37 -6.36 -12.41
C GLU A 219 -5.54 -4.94 -11.86
N MET A 220 -6.21 -4.77 -10.72
CA MET A 220 -6.34 -3.48 -10.06
C MET A 220 -4.98 -2.92 -9.61
N VAL A 221 -4.06 -3.76 -9.13
CA VAL A 221 -2.68 -3.37 -8.81
C VAL A 221 -1.95 -2.87 -10.05
N ARG A 222 -1.98 -3.65 -11.13
CA ARG A 222 -1.37 -3.30 -12.42
C ARG A 222 -1.89 -1.95 -12.90
N ASP A 223 -3.19 -1.75 -12.87
CA ASP A 223 -3.81 -0.52 -13.38
C ASP A 223 -3.42 0.69 -12.50
N LYS A 224 -3.39 0.53 -11.16
CA LYS A 224 -2.89 1.57 -10.24
C LYS A 224 -1.42 1.91 -10.45
N LEU A 225 -0.57 0.93 -10.73
CA LEU A 225 0.85 1.17 -11.04
C LEU A 225 1.01 1.83 -12.41
N LYS A 226 0.22 1.45 -13.41
CA LYS A 226 0.26 2.02 -14.76
C LYS A 226 -0.18 3.49 -14.77
N ASP A 227 -1.18 3.85 -13.98
CA ASP A 227 -1.68 5.22 -13.86
C ASP A 227 -0.76 6.15 -13.04
N SER A 228 0.27 5.58 -12.39
CA SER A 228 1.24 6.32 -11.60
C SER A 228 2.34 6.91 -12.49
N PRO A 229 2.88 8.10 -12.14
CA PRO A 229 4.07 8.65 -12.81
C PRO A 229 5.34 7.80 -12.59
N PHE A 230 5.26 6.76 -11.76
CA PHE A 230 6.36 5.86 -11.40
C PHE A 230 6.15 4.44 -11.93
N ALA A 231 5.37 4.25 -12.99
CA ALA A 231 5.03 2.93 -13.53
C ALA A 231 6.24 2.07 -13.92
N SER A 232 7.34 2.70 -14.35
CA SER A 232 8.59 2.03 -14.73
C SER A 232 9.55 1.77 -13.56
N GLU A 233 9.40 2.50 -12.45
CA GLU A 233 10.36 2.46 -11.33
C GLU A 233 10.54 1.10 -10.67
N PRO A 234 9.50 0.24 -10.53
CA PRO A 234 9.67 -1.06 -9.90
C PRO A 234 10.68 -1.97 -10.59
N ASN A 235 11.12 -1.67 -11.83
CA ASN A 235 12.13 -2.45 -12.56
C ASN A 235 11.86 -3.96 -12.59
N GLY A 236 10.58 -4.34 -12.67
CA GLY A 236 10.11 -5.73 -12.64
C GLY A 236 10.08 -6.40 -11.26
N ARG A 237 10.43 -5.68 -10.19
CA ARG A 237 10.43 -6.16 -8.80
C ARG A 237 9.13 -5.79 -8.10
N VAL A 238 8.37 -6.82 -7.76
CA VAL A 238 7.17 -6.70 -6.93
C VAL A 238 7.33 -7.60 -5.72
N VAL A 239 7.18 -7.05 -4.53
CA VAL A 239 7.19 -7.77 -3.26
C VAL A 239 5.77 -7.81 -2.71
N LEU A 240 5.27 -9.00 -2.39
CA LEU A 240 3.95 -9.17 -1.77
C LEU A 240 4.10 -9.25 -0.25
N SER A 241 3.16 -8.66 0.46
CA SER A 241 3.07 -8.72 1.93
C SER A 241 1.60 -8.67 2.38
N GLY A 242 1.37 -8.76 3.69
CA GLY A 242 0.04 -8.76 4.29
C GLY A 242 -0.52 -10.17 4.50
N GLY A 243 -1.68 -10.27 5.15
CA GLY A 243 -2.26 -11.56 5.53
C GLY A 243 -2.83 -12.38 4.36
N ALA A 244 -3.01 -11.75 3.19
CA ALA A 244 -3.57 -12.39 2.00
C ALA A 244 -2.57 -12.59 0.86
N SER A 245 -1.27 -12.30 1.07
CA SER A 245 -0.19 -12.54 0.11
C SER A 245 0.23 -14.00 0.01
#